data_AF-A0A1F3A5C7-F1
#
_entry.id   AF-A0A1F3A5C7-F1
#
_cell.length_a   1.000
_cell.length_b   1.000
_cell.length_c   1.000
_cell.angle_alpha   90.00
_cell.angle_beta   90.00
_cell.angle_gamma   90.00
#
_symmetry.space_group_name_H-M   'P 1'
#
loop_
_entity.id
_entity.type
_entity.pdbx_description
1 polymer ?
#
loop_
_entity_poly.entity_id
_entity_poly.type
_entity_poly.pdbx_seq_one_letter_code
_entity_poly.pdbx_strand_id
1 'polypeptide(L)'
;MAAATIAPATAIAKPDKPENAAQTSSGTGCLVRDANGDYHFDAACEWHTTIKRDKDGNITMFNYHDKGQLPDGAPRPSSASQNNAPWPGCPEGIKEVTSPSGEYRSDCRWGK
;
A
#
# COMPACT_ATOMS: atom_id res chain seq x y z
N MET A 1 -46.38 -4.60 -45.84
CA MET A 1 -45.32 -5.33 -45.13
C MET A 1 -44.32 -4.29 -44.62
N ALA A 2 -44.21 -4.10 -43.30
CA ALA A 2 -43.29 -3.13 -42.71
C ALA A 2 -42.01 -3.87 -42.26
N ALA A 3 -40.86 -3.45 -42.78
CA ALA A 3 -39.56 -4.00 -42.42
C ALA A 3 -39.07 -3.35 -41.13
N ALA A 4 -38.89 -4.14 -40.08
CA ALA A 4 -38.26 -3.70 -38.84
C ALA A 4 -36.74 -3.75 -38.98
N THR A 5 -36.08 -2.59 -38.91
CA THR A 5 -34.62 -2.48 -38.86
C THR A 5 -34.13 -2.84 -37.46
N ILE A 6 -33.37 -3.93 -37.34
CA ILE A 6 -32.70 -4.31 -36.09
C ILE A 6 -31.45 -3.44 -35.93
N ALA A 7 -31.41 -2.59 -34.90
CA ALA A 7 -30.22 -1.82 -34.57
C ALA A 7 -29.10 -2.75 -34.05
N PRO A 8 -27.83 -2.53 -34.43
CA PRO A 8 -26.73 -3.33 -33.93
C PRO A 8 -26.51 -3.06 -32.44
N ALA A 9 -26.40 -4.13 -31.65
CA ALA A 9 -26.02 -4.04 -30.25
C ALA A 9 -24.57 -3.51 -30.16
N THR A 10 -24.38 -2.43 -29.42
CA THR A 10 -23.04 -1.92 -29.08
C THR A 10 -22.34 -2.96 -28.20
N ALA A 11 -21.25 -3.55 -28.70
CA ALA A 11 -20.40 -4.40 -27.89
C ALA A 11 -19.82 -3.58 -26.73
N ILE A 12 -20.17 -3.93 -25.50
CA ILE A 12 -19.56 -3.35 -24.30
C ILE A 12 -18.14 -3.92 -24.25
N ALA A 13 -17.14 -3.06 -24.49
CA ALA A 13 -15.74 -3.43 -24.30
C ALA A 13 -15.57 -3.98 -22.87
N LYS A 14 -14.92 -5.15 -22.74
CA LYS A 14 -14.53 -5.67 -21.42
C LYS A 14 -13.75 -4.56 -20.70
N PRO A 15 -13.98 -4.34 -19.39
CA PRO A 15 -13.15 -3.43 -18.61
C PRO A 15 -11.68 -3.80 -18.83
N ASP A 16 -10.84 -2.80 -19.13
CA ASP A 16 -9.41 -3.00 -19.43
C ASP A 16 -8.63 -3.71 -18.30
N LYS A 17 -9.23 -3.81 -17.11
CA LYS A 17 -8.73 -4.56 -15.97
C LYS A 17 -9.81 -5.55 -15.50
N PRO A 18 -9.54 -6.87 -15.49
CA PRO A 18 -10.48 -7.83 -14.92
C PRO A 18 -10.77 -7.48 -13.45
N GLU A 19 -11.99 -7.78 -12.99
CA GLU A 19 -12.47 -7.45 -11.64
C GLU A 19 -11.54 -7.94 -10.50
N ASN A 20 -10.80 -9.03 -10.76
CA ASN A 20 -9.86 -9.68 -9.83
C ASN A 20 -8.38 -9.38 -10.17
N ALA A 21 -8.13 -8.37 -10.99
CA ALA A 21 -6.77 -7.90 -11.26
C ALA A 21 -6.15 -7.31 -9.99
N ALA A 22 -4.82 -7.40 -9.90
CA ALA A 22 -4.09 -6.65 -8.88
C ALA A 22 -4.31 -5.14 -9.09
N GLN A 23 -4.68 -4.47 -8.00
CA GLN A 23 -4.88 -3.03 -7.95
C GLN A 23 -3.68 -2.40 -7.24
N THR A 24 -3.08 -1.38 -7.84
CA THR A 24 -2.01 -0.60 -7.24
C THR A 24 -2.52 0.76 -6.79
N SER A 25 -1.99 1.25 -5.68
CA SER A 25 -2.21 2.59 -5.16
C SER A 25 -0.88 3.15 -4.66
N SER A 26 -0.68 4.44 -4.77
CA SER A 26 0.50 5.13 -4.26
C SER A 26 0.14 6.53 -3.83
N GLY A 27 0.91 7.09 -2.91
CA GLY A 27 0.71 8.44 -2.45
C GLY A 27 1.87 8.91 -1.58
N THR A 28 1.63 10.03 -0.92
CA THR A 28 2.56 10.60 0.04
C THR A 28 1.96 10.67 1.44
N GLY A 29 2.80 10.87 2.44
CA GLY A 29 2.38 10.96 3.84
C GLY A 29 2.42 9.60 4.53
N CYS A 30 3.28 9.46 5.53
CA CYS A 30 3.42 8.25 6.34
C CYS A 30 3.52 8.58 7.82
N LEU A 31 3.11 7.63 8.66
CA LEU A 31 3.40 7.66 10.09
C LEU A 31 4.66 6.83 10.33
N VAL A 32 5.67 7.44 10.94
CA VAL A 32 6.94 6.80 11.28
C VAL A 32 7.16 6.86 12.77
N ARG A 33 7.66 5.76 13.37
CA ARG A 33 7.97 5.71 14.80
C ARG A 33 9.40 6.14 15.07
N ASP A 34 9.59 7.04 16.02
CA ASP A 34 10.91 7.52 16.45
C ASP A 34 11.59 6.59 17.46
N ALA A 35 12.77 7.00 17.94
CA ALA A 35 13.55 6.24 18.91
C ALA A 35 12.92 6.14 20.32
N ASN A 36 12.08 7.09 20.70
CA ASN A 36 11.35 7.09 21.98
C ASN A 36 10.07 6.26 21.88
N GLY A 37 9.63 6.01 20.66
CA GLY A 37 8.45 5.23 20.36
C GLY A 37 7.22 6.06 19.98
N ASP A 38 7.40 7.36 19.79
CA ASP A 38 6.36 8.29 19.37
C ASP A 38 6.23 8.30 17.84
N TYR A 39 5.00 8.49 17.34
CA TYR A 39 4.74 8.55 15.90
C TYR A 39 4.80 9.99 15.40
N HIS A 40 5.50 10.18 14.28
CA HIS A 40 5.60 11.43 13.55
C HIS A 40 4.98 11.30 12.18
N PHE A 41 4.38 12.38 11.69
CA PHE A 41 3.88 12.45 10.34
C PHE A 41 4.95 13.01 9.39
N ASP A 42 5.43 12.19 8.48
CA ASP A 42 6.30 12.60 7.39
C ASP A 42 5.44 12.83 6.13
N ALA A 43 5.20 14.09 5.79
CA ALA A 43 4.41 14.48 4.62
C ALA A 43 5.13 14.20 3.27
N ALA A 44 6.45 14.07 3.29
CA ALA A 44 7.28 13.84 2.11
C ALA A 44 7.51 12.34 1.82
N CYS A 45 7.21 11.47 2.77
CA CYS A 45 7.26 10.03 2.59
C CYS A 45 6.45 9.58 1.37
N GLU A 46 6.96 8.61 0.62
CA GLU A 46 6.27 7.96 -0.49
C GLU A 46 5.90 6.53 -0.10
N TRP A 47 4.65 6.15 -0.34
CA TRP A 47 4.17 4.79 -0.13
C TRP A 47 3.55 4.21 -1.40
N HIS A 48 3.58 2.89 -1.51
CA HIS A 48 2.95 2.13 -2.58
C HIS A 48 2.34 0.84 -2.03
N THR A 49 1.17 0.50 -2.54
CA THR A 49 0.41 -0.68 -2.16
C THR A 49 -0.08 -1.43 -3.39
N THR A 50 -0.02 -2.75 -3.35
CA THR A 50 -0.65 -3.65 -4.31
C THR A 50 -1.59 -4.59 -3.59
N ILE A 51 -2.86 -4.61 -3.97
CA ILE A 51 -3.89 -5.48 -3.41
C ILE A 51 -4.48 -6.35 -4.53
N LYS A 52 -4.59 -7.65 -4.30
CA LYS A 52 -5.34 -8.57 -5.17
C LYS A 52 -6.46 -9.22 -4.36
N ARG A 53 -7.64 -9.32 -4.98
CA ARG A 53 -8.80 -9.99 -4.42
C ARG A 53 -9.24 -11.14 -5.32
N ASP A 54 -9.81 -12.18 -4.73
CA ASP A 54 -10.54 -13.21 -5.48
C ASP A 54 -11.93 -12.71 -5.90
N LYS A 55 -12.65 -13.56 -6.65
CA LYS A 55 -14.02 -13.28 -7.13
C LYS A 55 -15.05 -13.02 -6.03
N ASP A 56 -14.78 -13.46 -4.81
CA ASP A 56 -15.65 -13.30 -3.66
C ASP A 56 -15.26 -12.06 -2.84
N GLY A 57 -14.25 -11.31 -3.29
CA GLY A 57 -13.75 -10.09 -2.66
C GLY A 57 -12.71 -10.31 -1.57
N ASN A 58 -12.31 -11.56 -1.29
CA ASN A 58 -11.31 -11.84 -0.27
C ASN A 58 -9.92 -11.41 -0.75
N ILE A 59 -9.15 -10.74 0.11
CA ILE A 59 -7.77 -10.39 -0.23
C ILE A 59 -6.96 -11.68 -0.36
N THR A 60 -6.29 -11.86 -1.49
CA THR A 60 -5.38 -12.98 -1.78
C THR A 60 -3.92 -12.56 -1.83
N MET A 61 -3.67 -11.26 -2.01
CA MET A 61 -2.34 -10.67 -1.93
C MET A 61 -2.44 -9.23 -1.42
N PHE A 62 -1.50 -8.86 -0.56
CA PHE A 62 -1.28 -7.50 -0.09
C PHE A 62 0.22 -7.23 -0.02
N ASN A 63 0.70 -6.24 -0.75
CA ASN A 63 2.06 -5.74 -0.66
C ASN A 63 2.02 -4.27 -0.33
N TYR A 64 2.72 -3.85 0.70
CA TYR A 64 2.92 -2.46 1.08
C TYR A 64 4.41 -2.17 1.20
N HIS A 65 4.81 -1.00 0.75
CA HIS A 65 6.13 -0.46 1.05
C HIS A 65 6.07 1.06 1.12
N ASP A 66 6.84 1.61 2.05
CA ASP A 66 7.11 3.03 2.14
C ASP A 66 8.60 3.30 2.36
N LYS A 67 8.97 4.56 2.18
CA LYS A 67 10.28 5.09 2.56
C LYS A 67 10.17 6.58 2.82
N GLY A 68 10.98 7.06 3.74
CA GLY A 68 11.01 8.47 4.07
C GLY A 68 12.16 8.82 5.00
N GLN A 69 12.03 9.98 5.62
CA GLN A 69 13.00 10.52 6.54
C GLN A 69 12.26 11.02 7.80
N LEU A 70 12.75 10.62 8.98
CA LEU A 70 12.24 11.15 10.24
C LEU A 70 12.27 12.68 10.20
N PRO A 71 11.16 13.36 10.56
CA PRO A 71 11.10 14.82 10.58
C PRO A 71 12.20 15.44 11.45
N ASP A 72 12.60 16.67 11.11
CA ASP A 72 13.59 17.40 11.88
C ASP A 72 13.15 17.57 13.34
N GLY A 73 14.08 17.32 14.26
CA GLY A 73 13.81 17.33 15.70
C GLY A 73 13.27 16.02 16.28
N ALA A 74 12.85 15.06 15.45
CA ALA A 74 12.45 13.74 15.94
C ALA A 74 13.68 12.96 16.50
N PRO A 75 13.56 12.34 17.67
CA PRO A 75 14.57 11.44 18.24
C PRO A 75 15.00 10.34 17.27
N ARG A 76 16.30 10.28 16.95
CA ARG A 76 16.88 9.24 16.09
C ARG A 76 17.48 8.11 16.93
N PRO A 77 17.36 6.85 16.49
CA PRO A 77 17.89 5.74 17.26
C PRO A 77 19.42 5.68 17.14
N SER A 78 20.11 5.20 18.17
CA SER A 78 21.58 5.09 18.15
C SER A 78 22.10 3.96 17.27
N SER A 79 21.24 2.98 16.96
CA SER A 79 21.45 1.90 15.99
C SER A 79 20.17 1.70 15.17
N ALA A 80 20.22 0.92 14.09
CA ALA A 80 19.01 0.65 13.31
C ALA A 80 17.93 0.00 14.19
N SER A 81 16.79 0.68 14.33
CA SER A 81 15.62 0.19 15.06
C SER A 81 14.74 -0.61 14.12
N GLN A 82 14.20 -1.73 14.62
CA GLN A 82 13.19 -2.52 13.92
C GLN A 82 11.91 -2.49 14.73
N ASN A 83 10.86 -1.97 14.12
CA ASN A 83 9.52 -1.94 14.68
C ASN A 83 8.60 -2.86 13.87
N ASN A 84 7.61 -3.43 14.55
CA ASN A 84 6.56 -4.17 13.89
C ASN A 84 5.20 -3.68 14.38
N ALA A 85 4.36 -3.20 13.47
CA ALA A 85 3.03 -2.69 13.77
C ALA A 85 1.95 -3.58 13.14
N PRO A 86 0.94 -4.04 13.90
CA PRO A 86 -0.20 -4.75 13.32
C PRO A 86 -0.90 -3.88 12.26
N TRP A 87 -1.21 -4.45 11.10
CA TRP A 87 -1.91 -3.74 10.03
C TRP A 87 -2.90 -4.64 9.29
N PRO A 88 -4.12 -4.16 8.94
CA PRO A 88 -5.08 -4.94 8.15
C PRO A 88 -4.51 -5.40 6.80
N GLY A 89 -4.51 -6.70 6.54
CA GLY A 89 -3.91 -7.28 5.32
C GLY A 89 -2.43 -7.65 5.46
N CYS A 90 -1.82 -7.45 6.64
CA CYS A 90 -0.47 -7.87 7.00
C CYS A 90 -0.50 -8.70 8.28
N PRO A 91 -0.70 -10.03 8.22
CA PRO A 91 -0.79 -10.86 9.41
C PRO A 91 0.52 -10.91 10.23
N GLU A 92 1.67 -10.68 9.59
CA GLU A 92 2.95 -10.53 10.27
C GLU A 92 3.23 -9.09 10.75
N GLY A 93 2.30 -8.16 10.50
CA GLY A 93 2.48 -6.72 10.67
C GLY A 93 3.35 -6.06 9.60
N ILE A 94 3.42 -4.73 9.66
CA ILE A 94 4.33 -3.92 8.85
C ILE A 94 5.67 -3.83 9.58
N LYS A 95 6.73 -4.26 8.89
CA LYS A 95 8.10 -4.22 9.38
C LYS A 95 8.70 -2.87 8.99
N GLU A 96 8.93 -2.01 9.98
CA GLU A 96 9.57 -0.71 9.80
C GLU A 96 11.01 -0.79 10.29
N VAL A 97 11.94 -0.26 9.50
CA VAL A 97 13.35 -0.12 9.87
C VAL A 97 13.73 1.35 9.80
N THR A 98 14.14 1.91 10.94
CA THR A 98 14.61 3.30 11.05
C THR A 98 16.09 3.32 11.41
N SER A 99 16.90 3.94 10.57
CA SER A 99 18.35 4.02 10.74
C SER A 99 18.76 5.18 11.68
N PRO A 100 20.03 5.24 12.14
CA PRO A 100 20.52 6.37 12.91
C PRO A 100 20.56 7.70 12.16
N SER A 101 20.58 7.69 10.82
CA SER A 101 20.43 8.91 10.00
C SER A 101 19.00 9.42 10.00
N GLY A 102 18.03 8.62 10.49
CA GLY A 102 16.61 8.90 10.46
C GLY A 102 15.93 8.47 9.16
N GLU A 103 16.68 7.94 8.18
CA GLU A 103 16.07 7.29 7.01
C GLU A 103 15.31 6.07 7.50
N TYR A 104 14.09 5.88 7.01
CA TYR A 104 13.28 4.73 7.32
C TYR A 104 12.65 4.11 6.08
N ARG A 105 12.24 2.86 6.24
CA ARG A 105 11.44 2.12 5.27
C ARG A 105 10.54 1.15 5.98
N SER A 106 9.35 0.96 5.46
CA SER A 106 8.43 -0.06 5.95
C SER A 106 8.07 -1.02 4.84
N ASP A 107 7.90 -2.29 5.19
CA ASP A 107 7.47 -3.31 4.26
C ASP A 107 6.45 -4.27 4.87
N CYS A 108 5.52 -4.69 4.03
CA CYS A 108 4.69 -5.85 4.27
C CYS A 108 4.45 -6.58 2.96
N ARG A 109 4.56 -7.91 3.00
CA ARG A 109 4.25 -8.78 1.87
C ARG A 109 3.46 -9.96 2.38
N TRP A 110 2.24 -10.09 1.88
CA TRP A 110 1.34 -11.17 2.23
C TRP A 110 0.63 -11.71 1.00
N GLY A 111 0.50 -13.03 0.92
CA GLY A 111 0.00 -13.71 -0.27
C GLY A 111 1.02 -13.69 -1.42
N LYS A 112 1.22 -14.84 -2.07
CA LYS A 112 2.07 -14.98 -3.26
C LYS A 112 1.29 -15.68 -4.35
#